data_AF-A0A356EFY8-F1
#
_entry.id   AF-A0A356EFY8-F1
#
_cell.length_a   1.000
_cell.length_b   1.000
_cell.length_c   1.000
_cell.angle_alpha   90.00
_cell.angle_beta   90.00
_cell.angle_gamma   90.00
#
_symmetry.space_group_name_H-M   'P 1'
#
loop_
_entity.id
_entity.type
_entity.pdbx_description
1 polymer ?
#
loop_
_entity_poly.entity_id
_entity_poly.type
_entity_poly.pdbx_seq_one_letter_code
_entity_poly.pdbx_strand_id
1 'polypeptide(L)'
;MFSSAPEAIVQDGKFQYGCYDGPARRANMLDVERPYHYPVPRWVKALRCKEWRAFQAGNKRWFFFTALYEAKTFSAAMFYLWDRQERQIYQIKRLLPAVNFGIGECLDGERIGYQNRHSAISYKTDLSGGLISVEASRSRHHGLTPFKLSFQFSYNTRQAAPSTVCLPLGLNRAMYSTKVLMPMRGWLELGEERFEFDGGDAMGIMDDHKGLYDYRMRYDWVTGFGLDAKRRRVGFNLTNNQVKDQSQYNENVLWINSRVFPLPPVTMTRPQGPDGVWHIQDTEGLVDLSFKPEFLNPLQVNAIVIASNYHGPFGSFDGLLRTPDGAEKIDVRKLYGMGEQKYLRA
;
A
#
# COMPACT_ATOMS: atom_id res chain seq x y z
N MET A 1 -14.94 7.82 13.22
CA MET A 1 -13.95 8.49 14.12
C MET A 1 -12.92 7.43 14.50
N PHE A 2 -11.63 7.71 14.38
CA PHE A 2 -10.57 6.75 14.72
C PHE A 2 -10.48 6.60 16.24
N SER A 3 -10.33 5.37 16.73
CA SER A 3 -10.04 5.06 18.13
C SER A 3 -8.57 4.71 18.31
N SER A 4 -8.08 4.61 19.54
CA SER A 4 -6.75 4.07 19.79
C SER A 4 -6.65 2.61 19.34
N ALA A 5 -5.50 2.25 18.78
CA ALA A 5 -5.25 0.89 18.30
C ALA A 5 -5.23 -0.11 19.47
N PRO A 6 -5.82 -1.31 19.30
CA PRO A 6 -5.74 -2.35 20.31
C PRO A 6 -4.31 -2.89 20.43
N GLU A 7 -3.98 -3.47 21.58
CA GLU A 7 -2.67 -4.12 21.76
C GLU A 7 -2.50 -5.30 20.78
N ALA A 8 -3.55 -6.07 20.55
CA ALA A 8 -3.57 -7.10 19.52
C ALA A 8 -4.83 -6.98 18.66
N ILE A 9 -4.69 -7.21 17.36
CA ILE A 9 -5.82 -7.18 16.41
C ILE A 9 -6.76 -8.38 16.57
N VAL A 10 -6.29 -9.43 17.26
CA VAL A 10 -7.10 -10.56 17.70
C VAL A 10 -6.98 -10.68 19.22
N GLN A 11 -8.13 -10.71 19.90
CA GLN A 11 -8.24 -10.91 21.34
C GLN A 11 -9.31 -11.98 21.60
N ASP A 12 -9.04 -12.90 22.52
CA ASP A 12 -9.93 -14.03 22.83
C ASP A 12 -10.42 -14.79 21.58
N GLY A 13 -9.52 -14.98 20.62
CA GLY A 13 -9.80 -15.68 19.37
C GLY A 13 -10.68 -14.91 18.37
N LYS A 14 -10.97 -13.63 18.61
CA LYS A 14 -11.84 -12.77 17.79
C LYS A 14 -11.13 -11.52 17.29
N PHE A 15 -11.40 -11.17 16.04
CA PHE A 15 -10.92 -9.92 15.45
C PHE A 15 -11.52 -8.71 16.17
N GLN A 16 -10.66 -7.74 16.46
CA GLN A 16 -11.04 -6.42 16.92
C GLN A 16 -11.29 -5.56 15.68
N TYR A 17 -12.54 -5.44 15.26
CA TYR A 17 -12.90 -4.63 14.08
C TYR A 17 -12.91 -3.14 14.42
N GLY A 18 -12.50 -2.31 13.47
CA GLY A 18 -12.54 -0.86 13.62
C GLY A 18 -11.48 -0.13 12.81
N CYS A 19 -11.43 1.18 13.01
CA CYS A 19 -10.45 2.07 12.42
C CYS A 19 -9.66 2.75 13.54
N TYR A 20 -8.33 2.70 13.45
CA TYR A 20 -7.42 3.13 14.51
C TYR A 20 -6.43 4.21 14.07
N ASP A 21 -6.07 5.08 15.00
CA ASP A 21 -5.15 6.22 14.82
C ASP A 21 -3.66 5.85 14.91
N GLY A 22 -3.34 4.56 14.83
CA GLY A 22 -1.99 4.02 14.94
C GLY A 22 -1.95 2.54 14.58
N PRO A 23 -0.77 1.95 14.33
CA PRO A 23 -0.64 0.51 14.14
C PRO A 23 -0.99 -0.24 15.43
N ALA A 24 -1.58 -1.43 15.31
CA ALA A 24 -1.70 -2.33 16.44
C ALA A 24 -0.29 -2.81 16.85
N ARG A 25 -0.06 -2.99 18.16
CA ARG A 25 1.23 -3.50 18.63
C ARG A 25 1.51 -4.89 18.07
N ARG A 26 0.48 -5.76 18.05
CA ARG A 26 0.53 -7.11 17.46
C ARG A 26 -0.61 -7.31 16.46
N ALA A 27 -0.27 -7.31 15.18
CA ALA A 27 -1.17 -7.59 14.05
C ALA A 27 -1.14 -9.07 13.63
N ASN A 28 -1.20 -10.00 14.58
CA ASN A 28 -1.19 -11.44 14.30
C ASN A 28 -2.60 -11.95 13.94
N MET A 29 -2.85 -12.15 12.65
CA MET A 29 -4.14 -12.65 12.14
C MET A 29 -4.37 -14.14 12.50
N LEU A 30 -3.33 -14.88 12.87
CA LEU A 30 -3.40 -16.33 13.06
C LEU A 30 -3.98 -16.73 14.41
N ASP A 31 -4.17 -15.79 15.33
CA ASP A 31 -4.70 -16.06 16.67
C ASP A 31 -6.22 -16.23 16.66
N VAL A 32 -6.90 -15.97 15.53
CA VAL A 32 -8.34 -16.19 15.38
C VAL A 32 -8.68 -17.67 15.56
N GLU A 33 -9.71 -17.97 16.36
CA GLU A 33 -10.05 -19.36 16.69
C GLU A 33 -10.74 -20.06 15.50
N ARG A 34 -11.78 -19.43 14.93
CA ARG A 34 -12.69 -20.06 13.96
C ARG A 34 -12.86 -19.25 12.67
N PRO A 35 -11.79 -19.06 11.87
CA PRO A 35 -11.85 -18.23 10.68
C PRO A 35 -12.78 -18.76 9.58
N TYR A 36 -13.16 -20.03 9.62
CA TYR A 36 -14.10 -20.63 8.66
C TYR A 36 -15.35 -21.19 9.35
N HIS A 37 -15.76 -20.58 10.48
CA HIS A 37 -16.82 -21.08 11.39
C HIS A 37 -16.46 -22.32 12.21
N TYR A 38 -15.41 -23.02 11.85
CA TYR A 38 -14.81 -24.10 12.61
C TYR A 38 -13.32 -23.81 12.87
N PRO A 39 -12.74 -24.38 13.93
CA PRO A 39 -11.31 -24.26 14.19
C PRO A 39 -10.51 -24.98 13.11
N VAL A 40 -9.41 -24.37 12.70
CA VAL A 40 -8.44 -24.97 11.76
C VAL A 40 -7.03 -24.86 12.33
N PRO A 41 -6.13 -25.81 12.02
CA PRO A 41 -4.74 -25.76 12.48
C PRO A 41 -4.04 -24.45 12.09
N ARG A 42 -3.11 -23.98 12.93
CA ARG A 42 -2.39 -22.71 12.72
C ARG A 42 -1.66 -22.64 11.38
N TRP A 43 -1.12 -23.76 10.90
CA TRP A 43 -0.47 -23.83 9.59
C TRP A 43 -1.45 -23.60 8.42
N VAL A 44 -2.71 -24.02 8.54
CA VAL A 44 -3.75 -23.71 7.54
C VAL A 44 -4.02 -22.22 7.55
N LYS A 45 -4.17 -21.59 8.73
CA LYS A 45 -4.32 -20.13 8.83
C LYS A 45 -3.13 -19.40 8.18
N ALA A 46 -1.91 -19.87 8.45
CA ALA A 46 -0.69 -19.29 7.90
C ALA A 46 -0.63 -19.37 6.36
N LEU A 47 -1.02 -20.49 5.76
CA LEU A 47 -1.07 -20.65 4.29
C LEU A 47 -2.17 -19.79 3.63
N ARG A 48 -3.22 -19.46 4.38
CA ARG A 48 -4.37 -18.68 3.90
C ARG A 48 -4.21 -17.18 4.13
N CYS A 49 -3.42 -16.77 5.12
CA CYS A 49 -3.16 -15.36 5.43
C CYS A 49 -2.24 -14.76 4.38
N LYS A 50 -2.75 -13.83 3.58
CA LYS A 50 -1.97 -13.10 2.58
C LYS A 50 -1.41 -11.85 3.25
N GLU A 51 -0.11 -11.61 3.08
CA GLU A 51 0.59 -10.55 3.80
C GLU A 51 1.48 -9.77 2.84
N TRP A 52 1.57 -8.46 3.02
CA TRP A 52 2.51 -7.65 2.28
C TRP A 52 2.87 -6.38 3.02
N ARG A 53 4.07 -5.88 2.71
CA ARG A 53 4.45 -4.51 3.01
C ARG A 53 4.86 -3.82 1.74
N ALA A 54 4.32 -2.62 1.52
CA ALA A 54 4.56 -1.83 0.33
C ALA A 54 4.83 -0.37 0.66
N PHE A 55 5.50 0.31 -0.25
CA PHE A 55 5.69 1.75 -0.23
C PHE A 55 5.42 2.33 -1.60
N GLN A 56 4.69 3.44 -1.65
CA GLN A 56 4.57 4.32 -2.81
C GLN A 56 5.15 5.66 -2.40
N ALA A 57 6.19 6.13 -3.08
CA ALA A 57 6.90 7.31 -2.63
C ALA A 57 7.66 7.97 -3.79
N GLY A 58 8.19 9.16 -3.56
CA GLY A 58 8.91 9.90 -4.58
C GLY A 58 8.77 11.40 -4.42
N ASN A 59 8.90 12.11 -5.55
CA ASN A 59 8.79 13.56 -5.65
C ASN A 59 8.10 13.95 -6.99
N LYS A 60 8.25 15.20 -7.42
CA LYS A 60 7.68 15.65 -8.71
C LYS A 60 8.18 14.89 -9.94
N ARG A 61 9.43 14.39 -9.95
CA ARG A 61 10.01 13.68 -11.10
C ARG A 61 9.90 12.17 -10.94
N TRP A 62 10.26 11.66 -9.77
CA TRP A 62 10.36 10.23 -9.53
C TRP A 62 9.13 9.73 -8.81
N PHE A 63 8.58 8.61 -9.28
CA PHE A 63 7.65 7.79 -8.53
C PHE A 63 8.25 6.41 -8.35
N PHE A 64 8.23 5.87 -7.14
CA PHE A 64 8.62 4.50 -6.90
C PHE A 64 7.56 3.73 -6.15
N PHE A 65 7.49 2.46 -6.47
CA PHE A 65 6.63 1.48 -5.83
C PHE A 65 7.48 0.27 -5.48
N THR A 66 7.40 -0.17 -4.23
CA THR A 66 8.08 -1.38 -3.77
C THR A 66 7.12 -2.21 -2.93
N ALA A 67 7.17 -3.53 -3.08
CA ALA A 67 6.37 -4.45 -2.31
C ALA A 67 7.09 -5.79 -2.09
N LEU A 68 7.03 -6.27 -0.86
CA LEU A 68 7.31 -7.65 -0.50
C LEU A 68 5.97 -8.31 -0.22
N TYR A 69 5.52 -9.17 -1.13
CA TYR A 69 4.18 -9.77 -1.13
C TYR A 69 4.30 -11.28 -0.88
N GLU A 70 3.71 -11.75 0.21
CA GLU A 70 3.63 -13.16 0.59
C GLU A 70 2.21 -13.68 0.36
N ALA A 71 1.97 -14.23 -0.83
CA ALA A 71 0.74 -14.96 -1.13
C ALA A 71 0.73 -16.37 -0.51
N LYS A 72 1.84 -16.78 0.12
CA LYS A 72 2.12 -18.07 0.75
C LYS A 72 2.26 -19.24 -0.23
N THR A 73 1.42 -19.31 -1.27
CA THR A 73 1.63 -20.26 -2.38
C THR A 73 2.72 -19.77 -3.34
N PHE A 74 2.89 -18.46 -3.45
CA PHE A 74 4.01 -17.79 -4.10
C PHE A 74 4.32 -16.51 -3.33
N SER A 75 5.48 -15.94 -3.61
CA SER A 75 5.89 -14.65 -3.08
C SER A 75 6.41 -13.77 -4.21
N ALA A 76 6.23 -12.46 -4.08
CA ALA A 76 6.71 -11.51 -5.06
C ALA A 76 7.55 -10.42 -4.38
N ALA A 77 8.78 -10.26 -4.83
CA ALA A 77 9.62 -9.12 -4.48
C ALA A 77 9.63 -8.15 -5.65
N MET A 78 9.11 -6.95 -5.42
CA MET A 78 8.86 -5.96 -6.45
C MET A 78 9.46 -4.62 -6.04
N PHE A 79 10.17 -3.99 -6.97
CA PHE A 79 10.62 -2.61 -6.88
C PHE A 79 10.51 -2.01 -8.28
N TYR A 80 9.95 -0.82 -8.38
CA TYR A 80 9.76 -0.05 -9.59
C TYR A 80 10.17 1.38 -9.30
N LEU A 81 10.98 1.95 -10.18
CA LEU A 81 11.39 3.34 -10.18
C LEU A 81 11.03 3.93 -11.54
N TRP A 82 10.06 4.83 -11.54
CA TRP A 82 9.49 5.48 -12.71
C TRP A 82 10.00 6.92 -12.81
N ASP A 83 10.75 7.21 -13.87
CA ASP A 83 11.09 8.57 -14.26
C ASP A 83 9.91 9.15 -15.05
N ARG A 84 9.16 10.07 -14.43
CA ARG A 84 8.00 10.70 -15.08
C ARG A 84 8.41 11.68 -16.18
N GLN A 85 9.64 12.21 -16.12
CA GLN A 85 10.14 13.16 -17.10
C GLN A 85 10.61 12.44 -18.35
N GLU A 86 11.49 11.45 -18.18
CA GLU A 86 12.08 10.70 -19.29
C GLU A 86 11.23 9.49 -19.73
N ARG A 87 10.16 9.18 -18.98
CA ARG A 87 9.26 8.04 -19.19
C ARG A 87 10.00 6.70 -19.22
N GLN A 88 10.96 6.53 -18.32
CA GLN A 88 11.79 5.34 -18.17
C GLN A 88 11.48 4.58 -16.88
N ILE A 89 11.55 3.25 -16.93
CA ILE A 89 11.32 2.38 -15.78
C ILE A 89 12.56 1.55 -15.44
N TYR A 90 12.91 1.52 -14.15
CA TYR A 90 13.93 0.64 -13.59
C TYR A 90 13.29 -0.25 -12.54
N GLN A 91 13.45 -1.57 -12.66
CA GLN A 91 12.69 -2.49 -11.82
C GLN A 91 13.47 -3.73 -11.36
N ILE A 92 13.04 -4.25 -10.21
CA ILE A 92 13.29 -5.61 -9.74
C ILE A 92 11.90 -6.25 -9.65
N LYS A 93 11.65 -7.31 -10.43
CA LYS A 93 10.39 -8.06 -10.38
C LYS A 93 10.72 -9.54 -10.28
N ARG A 94 10.46 -10.13 -9.12
CA ARG A 94 10.80 -11.53 -8.82
C ARG A 94 9.58 -12.24 -8.29
N LEU A 95 9.13 -13.26 -9.01
CA LEU A 95 8.14 -14.23 -8.55
C LEU A 95 8.90 -15.44 -8.00
N LEU A 96 8.62 -15.83 -6.77
CA LEU A 96 9.37 -16.83 -6.00
C LEU A 96 8.42 -17.88 -5.46
N PRO A 97 8.84 -19.16 -5.36
CA PRO A 97 8.02 -20.21 -4.77
C PRO A 97 8.01 -20.08 -3.24
N ALA A 98 6.89 -19.63 -2.66
CA ALA A 98 6.61 -19.63 -1.23
C ALA A 98 7.73 -19.11 -0.30
N VAL A 99 8.49 -18.09 -0.73
CA VAL A 99 9.55 -17.48 0.09
C VAL A 99 8.95 -16.61 1.19
N ASN A 100 9.47 -16.72 2.41
CA ASN A 100 9.16 -15.81 3.51
C ASN A 100 10.18 -14.65 3.51
N PHE A 101 9.69 -13.42 3.45
CA PHE A 101 10.50 -12.19 3.49
C PHE A 101 10.75 -11.68 4.92
N GLY A 102 10.11 -12.30 5.90
CA GLY A 102 10.20 -11.97 7.32
C GLY A 102 9.04 -11.13 7.84
N ILE A 103 7.91 -11.03 7.11
CA ILE A 103 6.74 -10.26 7.57
C ILE A 103 6.17 -10.93 8.82
N GLY A 104 6.36 -10.28 9.96
CA GLY A 104 5.94 -10.73 11.27
C GLY A 104 4.70 -10.00 11.79
N GLU A 105 4.43 -10.23 13.06
CA GLU A 105 3.24 -9.73 13.75
C GLU A 105 3.38 -8.31 14.28
N CYS A 106 4.60 -7.80 14.42
CA CYS A 106 4.86 -6.45 14.93
C CYS A 106 5.44 -5.59 13.81
N LEU A 107 4.85 -4.41 13.60
CA LEU A 107 5.38 -3.45 12.65
C LEU A 107 6.64 -2.75 13.19
N ASP A 108 6.71 -2.50 14.50
CA ASP A 108 7.86 -1.83 15.13
C ASP A 108 9.02 -2.81 15.38
N GLY A 109 10.25 -2.33 15.18
CA GLY A 109 11.49 -3.08 15.37
C GLY A 109 11.81 -4.11 14.28
N GLU A 110 11.06 -4.14 13.19
CA GLU A 110 11.17 -5.20 12.18
C GLU A 110 12.13 -4.84 11.04
N ARG A 111 12.84 -5.85 10.52
CA ARG A 111 13.57 -5.77 9.25
C ARG A 111 13.14 -6.92 8.36
N ILE A 112 12.64 -6.60 7.17
CA ILE A 112 12.24 -7.57 6.15
C ILE A 112 12.97 -7.30 4.84
N GLY A 113 13.11 -8.31 3.99
CA GLY A 113 13.83 -8.10 2.76
C GLY A 113 13.86 -9.27 1.79
N TYR A 114 14.33 -8.96 0.60
CA TYR A 114 14.68 -9.89 -0.46
C TYR A 114 16.13 -9.63 -0.89
N GLN A 115 16.90 -10.68 -1.11
CA GLN A 115 18.25 -10.56 -1.65
C GLN A 115 18.61 -11.75 -2.54
N ASN A 116 19.33 -11.46 -3.61
CA ASN A 116 20.06 -12.44 -4.41
C ASN A 116 21.41 -11.84 -4.85
N ARG A 117 22.13 -12.54 -5.73
CA ARG A 117 23.43 -12.10 -6.26
C ARG A 117 23.42 -10.74 -6.98
N HIS A 118 22.27 -10.32 -7.51
CA HIS A 118 22.14 -9.16 -8.40
C HIS A 118 21.28 -8.03 -7.88
N SER A 119 20.47 -8.27 -6.87
CA SER A 119 19.44 -7.33 -6.42
C SER A 119 19.08 -7.56 -4.97
N ALA A 120 18.79 -6.47 -4.27
CA ALA A 120 18.31 -6.48 -2.90
C ALA A 120 17.20 -5.44 -2.70
N ILE A 121 16.25 -5.74 -1.82
CA ILE A 121 15.21 -4.85 -1.31
C ILE A 121 15.16 -5.09 0.19
N SER A 122 15.26 -4.05 1.01
CA SER A 122 15.21 -4.16 2.47
C SER A 122 14.37 -3.04 3.05
N TYR A 123 13.49 -3.38 3.99
CA TYR A 123 12.73 -2.42 4.78
C TYR A 123 13.13 -2.57 6.25
N LYS A 124 13.31 -1.45 6.95
CA LYS A 124 13.46 -1.40 8.41
C LYS A 124 12.38 -0.48 8.97
N THR A 125 11.57 -0.95 9.89
CA THR A 125 10.50 -0.17 10.53
C THR A 125 10.83 0.01 12.01
N ASP A 126 11.25 1.22 12.38
CA ASP A 126 11.67 1.61 13.74
C ASP A 126 10.76 2.75 14.20
N LEU A 127 9.50 2.42 14.47
CA LEU A 127 8.43 3.36 14.81
C LEU A 127 8.70 4.03 16.15
N SER A 128 9.21 3.29 17.13
CA SER A 128 9.63 3.84 18.44
C SER A 128 10.83 4.77 18.32
N GLY A 129 11.77 4.49 17.41
CA GLY A 129 12.84 5.41 17.02
C GLY A 129 12.41 6.52 16.04
N GLY A 130 11.16 6.49 15.56
CA GLY A 130 10.56 7.49 14.68
C GLY A 130 11.06 7.47 13.23
N LEU A 131 11.57 6.34 12.75
CA LEU A 131 12.19 6.20 11.43
C LEU A 131 11.78 4.91 10.72
N ILE A 132 11.43 5.02 9.45
CA ILE A 132 11.28 3.86 8.56
C ILE A 132 12.26 4.01 7.41
N SER A 133 13.00 2.97 7.08
CA SER A 133 13.99 2.99 6.00
C SER A 133 13.65 1.97 4.91
N VAL A 134 13.83 2.38 3.66
CA VAL A 134 13.71 1.54 2.47
C VAL A 134 15.02 1.63 1.70
N GLU A 135 15.63 0.48 1.44
CA GLU A 135 16.83 0.36 0.63
C GLU A 135 16.57 -0.60 -0.52
N ALA A 136 17.08 -0.26 -1.70
CA ALA A 136 17.05 -1.16 -2.84
C ALA A 136 18.32 -1.00 -3.68
N SER A 137 18.76 -2.09 -4.29
CA SER A 137 19.88 -2.06 -5.21
C SER A 137 19.75 -3.11 -6.30
N ARG A 138 20.32 -2.82 -7.47
CA ARG A 138 20.50 -3.74 -8.57
C ARG A 138 21.88 -3.53 -9.17
N SER A 139 22.69 -4.58 -9.20
CA SER A 139 24.00 -4.56 -9.85
C SER A 139 23.87 -4.61 -11.37
N ARG A 140 24.96 -4.25 -12.07
CA ARG A 140 25.03 -4.30 -13.52
C ARG A 140 24.85 -5.74 -13.99
N HIS A 141 23.87 -5.98 -14.87
CA HIS A 141 23.55 -7.32 -15.38
C HIS A 141 22.86 -7.18 -16.74
N HIS A 142 23.39 -7.85 -17.78
CA HIS A 142 22.76 -7.95 -19.11
C HIS A 142 22.27 -6.60 -19.68
N GLY A 143 23.12 -5.57 -19.69
CA GLY A 143 22.78 -4.26 -20.25
C GLY A 143 21.82 -3.40 -19.41
N LEU A 144 21.37 -3.89 -18.24
CA LEU A 144 20.54 -3.11 -17.33
C LEU A 144 21.37 -2.07 -16.56
N THR A 145 20.85 -0.84 -16.50
CA THR A 145 21.42 0.24 -15.69
C THR A 145 21.44 -0.16 -14.21
N PRO A 146 22.60 -0.13 -13.53
CA PRO A 146 22.64 -0.38 -12.10
C PRO A 146 21.95 0.77 -11.34
N PHE A 147 21.38 0.46 -10.19
CA PHE A 147 20.89 1.49 -9.28
C PHE A 147 21.09 1.09 -7.82
N LYS A 148 21.16 2.10 -6.96
CA LYS A 148 21.14 1.95 -5.50
C LYS A 148 20.38 3.12 -4.90
N LEU A 149 19.63 2.88 -3.84
CA LEU A 149 18.92 3.93 -3.11
C LEU A 149 18.85 3.64 -1.62
N SER A 150 18.67 4.71 -0.86
CA SER A 150 18.31 4.66 0.55
C SER A 150 17.35 5.80 0.84
N PHE A 151 16.16 5.46 1.29
CA PHE A 151 15.11 6.40 1.67
C PHE A 151 14.76 6.22 3.14
N GLN A 152 14.51 7.34 3.81
CA GLN A 152 14.13 7.43 5.21
C GLN A 152 12.84 8.23 5.31
N PHE A 153 11.82 7.63 5.94
CA PHE A 153 10.55 8.25 6.22
C PHE A 153 10.49 8.64 7.69
N SER A 154 10.11 9.89 7.98
CA SER A 154 9.97 10.35 9.37
C SER A 154 8.61 9.92 9.92
N TYR A 155 8.65 9.10 10.97
CA TYR A 155 7.46 8.59 11.65
C TYR A 155 7.32 9.28 13.01
N ASN A 156 6.49 10.31 13.11
CA ASN A 156 6.18 10.97 14.37
C ASN A 156 4.84 11.70 14.26
N THR A 157 4.23 12.02 15.41
CA THR A 157 2.89 12.64 15.48
C THR A 157 2.78 14.01 14.81
N ARG A 158 3.90 14.70 14.56
CA ARG A 158 3.91 16.01 13.90
C ARG A 158 3.93 15.91 12.37
N GLN A 159 4.43 14.80 11.82
CA GLN A 159 4.74 14.68 10.39
C GLN A 159 4.10 13.48 9.70
N ALA A 160 3.69 12.47 10.47
CA ALA A 160 3.06 11.25 9.99
C ALA A 160 1.62 11.16 10.50
N ALA A 161 0.77 10.55 9.69
CA ALA A 161 -0.63 10.34 10.00
C ALA A 161 -1.03 8.89 9.68
N PRO A 162 -0.88 7.97 10.64
CA PRO A 162 -1.28 6.58 10.44
C PRO A 162 -2.81 6.46 10.39
N SER A 163 -3.28 5.61 9.50
CA SER A 163 -4.66 5.14 9.39
C SER A 163 -4.62 3.63 9.37
N THR A 164 -5.04 3.00 10.45
CA THR A 164 -5.10 1.55 10.56
C THR A 164 -6.54 1.08 10.53
N VAL A 165 -6.79 -0.07 9.94
CA VAL A 165 -8.11 -0.72 9.95
C VAL A 165 -7.99 -2.20 10.29
N CYS A 166 -9.05 -2.73 10.90
CA CYS A 166 -9.38 -4.15 10.84
C CYS A 166 -10.82 -4.29 10.37
N LEU A 167 -11.00 -4.78 9.15
CA LEU A 167 -12.29 -4.79 8.47
C LEU A 167 -12.78 -6.23 8.25
N PRO A 168 -14.08 -6.51 8.47
CA PRO A 168 -14.64 -7.85 8.30
C PRO A 168 -14.76 -8.22 6.81
N LEU A 169 -14.14 -9.34 6.41
CA LEU A 169 -14.29 -9.95 5.08
C LEU A 169 -15.38 -11.05 5.04
N GLY A 170 -16.06 -11.25 6.17
CA GLY A 170 -17.04 -12.30 6.38
C GLY A 170 -17.14 -12.62 7.86
N LEU A 171 -17.88 -13.67 8.19
CA LEU A 171 -17.99 -14.13 9.57
C LEU A 171 -16.62 -14.70 10.01
N ASN A 172 -16.02 -14.08 11.03
CA ASN A 172 -14.72 -14.42 11.62
C ASN A 172 -13.47 -14.29 10.71
N ARG A 173 -13.54 -13.53 9.61
CA ARG A 173 -12.37 -13.21 8.79
C ARG A 173 -12.21 -11.72 8.64
N ALA A 174 -10.97 -11.27 8.56
CA ALA A 174 -10.65 -9.87 8.48
C ALA A 174 -9.49 -9.60 7.53
N MET A 175 -9.43 -8.36 7.07
CA MET A 175 -8.17 -7.72 6.67
C MET A 175 -7.74 -6.75 7.74
N TYR A 176 -6.42 -6.62 7.89
CA TYR A 176 -5.74 -5.58 8.63
C TYR A 176 -4.91 -4.78 7.64
N SER A 177 -4.96 -3.45 7.74
CA SER A 177 -4.05 -2.60 6.99
C SER A 177 -3.67 -1.36 7.82
N THR A 178 -2.38 -1.01 7.83
CA THR A 178 -1.88 0.27 8.31
C THR A 178 -1.31 1.05 7.15
N LYS A 179 -1.89 2.22 6.88
CA LYS A 179 -1.41 3.15 5.87
C LYS A 179 -0.92 4.45 6.50
N VAL A 180 0.25 4.94 6.09
CA VAL A 180 0.86 6.12 6.70
C VAL A 180 1.47 7.01 5.64
N LEU A 181 0.94 8.23 5.48
CA LEU A 181 1.59 9.28 4.69
C LEU A 181 2.71 9.93 5.53
N MET A 182 3.92 10.03 4.95
CA MET A 182 5.12 10.51 5.64
C MET A 182 5.99 11.38 4.72
N PRO A 183 6.71 12.39 5.24
CA PRO A 183 7.87 12.94 4.55
C PRO A 183 8.94 11.87 4.36
N MET A 184 9.70 12.03 3.28
CA MET A 184 10.81 11.17 2.95
C MET A 184 12.06 12.01 2.69
N ARG A 185 13.21 11.48 3.06
CA ARG A 185 14.51 11.98 2.59
C ARG A 185 15.41 10.84 2.13
N GLY A 186 16.44 11.12 1.36
CA GLY A 186 17.44 10.14 0.96
C GLY A 186 17.97 10.37 -0.43
N TRP A 187 18.43 9.32 -1.09
CA TRP A 187 19.11 9.45 -2.37
C TRP A 187 18.90 8.23 -3.27
N LEU A 188 19.09 8.46 -4.57
CA LEU A 188 19.11 7.48 -5.64
C LEU A 188 20.38 7.66 -6.47
N GLU A 189 21.17 6.60 -6.60
CA GLU A 189 22.23 6.47 -7.60
C GLU A 189 21.71 5.62 -8.75
N LEU A 190 21.77 6.14 -9.97
CA LEU A 190 21.27 5.51 -11.19
C LEU A 190 22.34 5.62 -12.29
N GLY A 191 23.01 4.52 -12.59
CA GLY A 191 24.19 4.56 -13.45
C GLY A 191 25.30 5.42 -12.81
N GLU A 192 25.64 6.53 -13.44
CA GLU A 192 26.62 7.51 -12.96
C GLU A 192 25.97 8.75 -12.33
N GLU A 193 24.64 8.86 -12.41
CA GLU A 193 23.90 10.00 -11.89
C GLU A 193 23.44 9.76 -10.45
N ARG A 194 23.35 10.85 -9.68
CA ARG A 194 22.84 10.84 -8.32
C ARG A 194 21.76 11.90 -8.13
N PHE A 195 20.66 11.48 -7.52
CA PHE A 195 19.49 12.31 -7.22
C PHE A 195 19.26 12.34 -5.72
N GLU A 196 19.22 13.55 -5.16
CA GLU A 196 18.88 13.77 -3.76
C GLU A 196 17.37 14.01 -3.59
N PHE A 197 16.84 13.50 -2.50
CA PHE A 197 15.46 13.67 -2.07
C PHE A 197 15.49 14.35 -0.71
N ASP A 198 15.46 15.67 -0.70
CA ASP A 198 15.48 16.50 0.51
C ASP A 198 14.41 17.61 0.50
N GLY A 199 13.72 17.78 -0.63
CA GLY A 199 12.67 18.76 -0.83
C GLY A 199 11.36 18.43 -0.09
N GLY A 200 10.54 19.46 0.15
CA GLY A 200 9.24 19.29 0.80
C GLY A 200 8.22 18.46 0.01
N ASP A 201 8.46 18.22 -1.27
CA ASP A 201 7.68 17.32 -2.14
C ASP A 201 8.16 15.86 -2.08
N ALA A 202 9.26 15.55 -1.39
CA ALA A 202 9.70 14.19 -1.13
C ALA A 202 8.87 13.56 0.00
N MET A 203 8.07 12.56 -0.37
CA MET A 203 7.13 11.92 0.55
C MET A 203 6.70 10.55 0.05
N GLY A 204 5.91 9.86 0.86
CA GLY A 204 5.15 8.72 0.38
C GLY A 204 4.32 8.04 1.44
N ILE A 205 3.71 6.94 1.03
CA ILE A 205 2.75 6.16 1.78
C ILE A 205 3.34 4.77 1.98
N MET A 206 3.40 4.33 3.23
CA MET A 206 3.60 2.92 3.57
C MET A 206 2.25 2.23 3.67
N ASP A 207 2.17 0.97 3.26
CA ASP A 207 1.05 0.06 3.48
C ASP A 207 1.59 -1.26 4.08
N ASP A 208 1.23 -1.55 5.33
CA ASP A 208 1.40 -2.88 5.94
C ASP A 208 0.05 -3.58 5.97
N HIS A 209 -0.06 -4.72 5.31
CA HIS A 209 -1.35 -5.38 5.10
C HIS A 209 -1.28 -6.87 5.38
N LYS A 210 -2.33 -7.39 6.02
CA LYS A 210 -2.52 -8.80 6.32
C LYS A 210 -3.98 -9.16 6.13
N GLY A 211 -4.31 -10.34 5.60
CA GLY A 211 -5.72 -10.69 5.42
C GLY A 211 -6.01 -12.16 5.21
N LEU A 212 -7.08 -12.62 5.86
CA LEU A 212 -7.71 -13.91 5.65
C LEU A 212 -8.83 -13.77 4.62
N TYR A 213 -8.45 -13.54 3.36
CA TYR A 213 -9.39 -13.37 2.26
C TYR A 213 -10.16 -14.65 1.91
N ASP A 214 -11.26 -14.46 1.19
CA ASP A 214 -11.85 -15.54 0.40
C ASP A 214 -10.84 -16.16 -0.55
N TYR A 215 -11.11 -17.40 -0.96
CA TYR A 215 -10.30 -18.10 -1.96
C TYR A 215 -10.17 -17.30 -3.27
N ARG A 216 -11.17 -16.46 -3.57
CA ARG A 216 -11.12 -15.46 -4.64
C ARG A 216 -11.03 -14.08 -3.99
N MET A 217 -9.82 -13.54 -3.94
CA MET A 217 -9.53 -12.19 -3.50
C MET A 217 -9.77 -11.22 -4.66
N ARG A 218 -10.54 -10.15 -4.41
CA ARG A 218 -10.83 -9.08 -5.36
C ARG A 218 -10.87 -7.74 -4.66
N TYR A 219 -10.26 -6.73 -5.26
CA TYR A 219 -10.47 -5.34 -4.86
C TYR A 219 -9.99 -4.40 -5.95
N ASP A 220 -10.52 -3.19 -5.87
CA ASP A 220 -10.00 -2.03 -6.55
C ASP A 220 -9.42 -1.06 -5.52
N TRP A 221 -8.31 -0.44 -5.87
CA TRP A 221 -7.59 0.47 -4.99
C TRP A 221 -6.97 1.60 -5.79
N VAL A 222 -6.95 2.81 -5.24
CA VAL A 222 -6.13 3.91 -5.73
C VAL A 222 -5.51 4.65 -4.56
N THR A 223 -4.28 5.12 -4.76
CA THR A 223 -3.61 6.02 -3.84
C THR A 223 -2.83 7.07 -4.61
N GLY A 224 -2.70 8.25 -4.04
CA GLY A 224 -1.88 9.32 -4.59
C GLY A 224 -1.42 10.27 -3.51
N PHE A 225 -0.33 10.97 -3.78
CA PHE A 225 0.22 11.98 -2.87
C PHE A 225 0.93 13.09 -3.63
N GLY A 226 1.23 14.18 -2.93
CA GLY A 226 1.92 15.34 -3.47
C GLY A 226 1.72 16.58 -2.61
N LEU A 227 1.96 17.74 -3.23
CA LEU A 227 1.71 19.04 -2.62
C LEU A 227 0.48 19.68 -3.25
N ASP A 228 -0.45 20.12 -2.41
CA ASP A 228 -1.61 20.88 -2.87
C ASP A 228 -1.21 22.31 -3.31
N ALA A 229 -2.19 23.11 -3.74
CA ALA A 229 -1.96 24.50 -4.15
C ALA A 229 -1.40 25.39 -3.02
N LYS A 230 -1.67 25.06 -1.75
CA LYS A 230 -1.17 25.75 -0.56
C LYS A 230 0.17 25.18 -0.08
N ARG A 231 0.82 24.29 -0.87
CA ARG A 231 2.07 23.60 -0.55
C ARG A 231 2.00 22.72 0.70
N ARG A 232 0.80 22.23 1.05
CA ARG A 232 0.61 21.25 2.12
C ARG A 232 0.84 19.85 1.58
N ARG A 233 1.36 18.96 2.42
CA ARG A 233 1.47 17.54 2.08
C ARG A 233 0.06 16.96 2.05
N VAL A 234 -0.33 16.39 0.92
CA VAL A 234 -1.65 15.77 0.78
C VAL A 234 -1.49 14.41 0.14
N GLY A 235 -2.32 13.47 0.57
CA GLY A 235 -2.45 12.19 -0.10
C GLY A 235 -3.80 11.56 0.21
N PHE A 236 -4.12 10.47 -0.46
CA PHE A 236 -5.36 9.75 -0.21
C PHE A 236 -5.19 8.25 -0.43
N ASN A 237 -6.08 7.49 0.16
CA ASN A 237 -6.22 6.06 -0.03
C ASN A 237 -7.70 5.77 -0.23
N LEU A 238 -8.05 5.09 -1.32
CA LEU A 238 -9.42 4.71 -1.61
C LEU A 238 -9.45 3.24 -2.06
N THR A 239 -10.34 2.45 -1.48
CA THR A 239 -10.63 1.08 -1.88
C THR A 239 -12.10 0.86 -2.13
N ASN A 240 -12.35 -0.10 -3.01
CA ASN A 240 -13.60 -0.84 -3.10
C ASN A 240 -13.25 -2.33 -3.01
N ASN A 241 -13.51 -2.94 -1.86
CA ASN A 241 -13.04 -4.30 -1.55
C ASN A 241 -14.20 -5.24 -1.14
N GLN A 242 -13.88 -6.45 -0.68
CA GLN A 242 -14.87 -7.49 -0.36
C GLN A 242 -15.55 -7.32 1.02
N VAL A 243 -15.27 -6.24 1.75
CA VAL A 243 -16.02 -5.92 2.97
C VAL A 243 -17.48 -5.67 2.62
N LYS A 244 -18.40 -6.34 3.32
CA LYS A 244 -19.83 -6.33 2.97
C LYS A 244 -20.54 -5.03 3.34
N ASP A 245 -20.26 -4.51 4.53
CA ASP A 245 -20.81 -3.24 5.01
C ASP A 245 -19.73 -2.17 4.93
N GLN A 246 -19.45 -1.68 3.72
CA GLN A 246 -18.42 -0.66 3.53
C GLN A 246 -18.82 0.68 4.16
N SER A 247 -20.12 0.98 4.29
CA SER A 247 -20.60 2.18 4.97
C SER A 247 -20.10 2.26 6.41
N GLN A 248 -20.08 1.13 7.12
CA GLN A 248 -19.53 1.05 8.47
C GLN A 248 -18.02 0.76 8.47
N TYR A 249 -17.53 -0.02 7.51
CA TYR A 249 -16.18 -0.58 7.49
C TYR A 249 -15.48 -0.35 6.15
N ASN A 250 -14.74 0.75 6.02
CA ASN A 250 -13.84 0.98 4.91
C ASN A 250 -12.53 1.64 5.39
N GLU A 251 -11.54 1.71 4.50
CA GLU A 251 -10.21 2.28 4.76
C GLU A 251 -9.96 3.57 3.96
N ASN A 252 -11.03 4.21 3.49
CA ASN A 252 -10.93 5.37 2.63
C ASN A 252 -10.56 6.59 3.46
N VAL A 253 -9.48 7.27 3.08
CA VAL A 253 -8.98 8.43 3.82
C VAL A 253 -8.35 9.47 2.91
N LEU A 254 -8.47 10.72 3.33
CA LEU A 254 -7.70 11.88 2.87
C LEU A 254 -6.73 12.29 3.98
N TRP A 255 -5.45 12.42 3.63
CA TRP A 255 -4.43 12.98 4.49
C TRP A 255 -4.16 14.44 4.12
N ILE A 256 -4.13 15.32 5.12
CA ILE A 256 -3.62 16.68 4.97
C ILE A 256 -2.60 16.92 6.09
N ASN A 257 -1.33 17.02 5.71
CA ASN A 257 -0.18 17.01 6.61
C ASN A 257 -0.21 15.79 7.54
N SER A 258 -0.30 15.99 8.85
CA SER A 258 -0.38 14.94 9.87
C SER A 258 -1.82 14.67 10.35
N ARG A 259 -2.83 15.05 9.57
CA ARG A 259 -4.24 14.78 9.88
C ARG A 259 -4.84 13.77 8.90
N VAL A 260 -5.65 12.85 9.43
CA VAL A 260 -6.43 11.88 8.66
C VAL A 260 -7.89 12.29 8.68
N PHE A 261 -8.53 12.31 7.52
CA PHE A 261 -9.96 12.53 7.34
C PHE A 261 -10.56 11.26 6.71
N PRO A 262 -11.44 10.53 7.42
CA PRO A 262 -12.18 9.43 6.82
C PRO A 262 -12.97 9.91 5.60
N LEU A 263 -13.03 9.07 4.56
CA LEU A 263 -13.84 9.27 3.38
C LEU A 263 -14.87 8.15 3.27
N PRO A 264 -16.00 8.38 2.57
CA PRO A 264 -17.03 7.37 2.39
C PRO A 264 -16.56 6.25 1.44
N PRO A 265 -17.29 5.13 1.37
CA PRO A 265 -17.09 4.11 0.35
C PRO A 265 -17.11 4.69 -1.06
N VAL A 266 -16.26 4.18 -1.94
CA VAL A 266 -16.20 4.60 -3.34
C VAL A 266 -16.54 3.45 -4.27
N THR A 267 -17.06 3.79 -5.45
CA THR A 267 -17.12 2.89 -6.60
C THR A 267 -16.04 3.28 -7.60
N MET A 268 -15.37 2.28 -8.18
CA MET A 268 -14.40 2.46 -9.25
C MET A 268 -14.93 1.84 -10.53
N THR A 269 -15.09 2.63 -11.58
CA THR A 269 -15.50 2.15 -12.90
C THR A 269 -14.42 2.45 -13.93
N ARG A 270 -14.32 1.58 -14.93
CA ARG A 270 -13.26 1.62 -15.96
C ARG A 270 -13.82 1.14 -17.30
N PRO A 271 -14.66 1.95 -17.98
CA PRO A 271 -15.40 1.50 -19.17
C PRO A 271 -14.50 0.98 -20.31
N GLN A 272 -13.28 1.49 -20.42
CA GLN A 272 -12.29 1.08 -21.42
C GLN A 272 -11.29 0.02 -20.89
N GLY A 273 -11.58 -0.62 -19.76
CA GLY A 273 -10.72 -1.61 -19.13
C GLY A 273 -9.63 -1.02 -18.22
N PRO A 274 -8.78 -1.87 -17.62
CA PRO A 274 -7.82 -1.48 -16.59
C PRO A 274 -6.71 -0.53 -17.06
N ASP A 275 -6.45 -0.47 -18.36
CA ASP A 275 -5.44 0.42 -18.95
C ASP A 275 -6.05 1.77 -19.38
N GLY A 276 -7.39 1.88 -19.36
CA GLY A 276 -8.13 3.11 -19.65
C GLY A 276 -8.28 4.03 -18.44
N VAL A 277 -9.08 5.08 -18.58
CA VAL A 277 -9.36 6.02 -17.48
C VAL A 277 -10.28 5.34 -16.46
N TRP A 278 -9.97 5.52 -15.17
CA TRP A 278 -10.79 5.02 -14.07
C TRP A 278 -11.56 6.19 -13.48
N HIS A 279 -12.84 6.02 -13.22
CA HIS A 279 -13.68 6.97 -12.50
C HIS A 279 -13.90 6.47 -11.08
N ILE A 280 -13.59 7.29 -10.08
CA ILE A 280 -13.65 6.96 -8.67
C ILE A 280 -14.58 7.95 -7.99
N GLN A 281 -15.73 7.48 -7.51
CA GLN A 281 -16.81 8.33 -7.03
C GLN A 281 -17.46 7.74 -5.79
N ASP A 282 -17.90 8.59 -4.86
CA ASP A 282 -18.81 8.21 -3.78
C ASP A 282 -20.23 8.78 -3.99
N THR A 283 -21.15 8.43 -3.08
CA THR A 283 -22.56 8.86 -3.14
C THR A 283 -22.86 10.16 -2.39
N GLU A 284 -21.92 10.65 -1.58
CA GLU A 284 -21.99 11.86 -0.74
C GLU A 284 -21.33 13.09 -1.41
N GLY A 285 -20.63 12.92 -2.54
CA GLY A 285 -19.93 13.98 -3.28
C GLY A 285 -18.60 14.43 -2.68
N LEU A 286 -17.99 13.62 -1.79
CA LEU A 286 -16.70 13.93 -1.16
C LEU A 286 -15.49 13.52 -2.03
N VAL A 287 -15.72 12.59 -2.94
CA VAL A 287 -14.76 11.98 -3.87
C VAL A 287 -15.38 12.00 -5.26
N ASP A 288 -14.75 12.74 -6.16
CA ASP A 288 -15.03 12.69 -7.59
C ASP A 288 -13.71 12.84 -8.35
N LEU A 289 -13.12 11.69 -8.71
CA LEU A 289 -11.81 11.61 -9.32
C LEU A 289 -11.84 10.85 -10.63
N SER A 290 -10.92 11.21 -11.52
CA SER A 290 -10.47 10.36 -12.60
C SER A 290 -8.99 10.03 -12.42
N PHE A 291 -8.62 8.78 -12.70
CA PHE A 291 -7.24 8.32 -12.71
C PHE A 291 -6.86 7.92 -14.13
N LYS A 292 -5.74 8.45 -14.61
CA LYS A 292 -5.21 8.20 -15.95
C LYS A 292 -3.91 7.40 -15.85
N PRO A 293 -3.91 6.10 -16.20
CA PRO A 293 -2.70 5.31 -16.33
C PRO A 293 -1.68 5.93 -17.29
N GLU A 294 -0.42 5.99 -16.87
CA GLU A 294 0.73 6.47 -17.67
C GLU A 294 1.80 5.41 -17.84
N PHE A 295 2.00 4.58 -16.81
CA PHE A 295 2.82 3.37 -16.85
C PHE A 295 1.97 2.16 -16.49
N LEU A 296 1.95 1.16 -17.37
CA LEU A 296 1.17 -0.06 -17.16
C LEU A 296 2.07 -1.14 -16.52
N ASN A 297 1.57 -1.78 -15.47
CA ASN A 297 2.28 -2.87 -14.80
C ASN A 297 1.36 -4.08 -14.54
N PRO A 298 1.03 -4.84 -15.59
CA PRO A 298 0.30 -6.09 -15.40
C PRO A 298 1.19 -7.14 -14.74
N LEU A 299 0.58 -7.95 -13.86
CA LEU A 299 1.15 -9.20 -13.35
C LEU A 299 0.09 -10.29 -13.48
N GLN A 300 0.14 -11.00 -14.61
CA GLN A 300 -0.71 -12.14 -14.87
C GLN A 300 0.05 -13.43 -14.53
N VAL A 301 -0.56 -14.27 -13.69
CA VAL A 301 -0.02 -15.58 -13.33
C VAL A 301 -1.16 -16.60 -13.43
N ASN A 302 -1.03 -17.59 -14.31
CA ASN A 302 -2.00 -18.67 -14.44
C ASN A 302 -1.29 -20.01 -14.27
N ALA A 303 -1.56 -20.73 -13.19
CA ALA A 303 -0.93 -22.00 -12.87
C ALA A 303 -1.94 -22.92 -12.17
N ILE A 304 -2.60 -23.82 -12.90
CA ILE A 304 -3.60 -24.82 -12.45
C ILE A 304 -4.53 -24.31 -11.32
N VAL A 305 -4.10 -24.37 -10.05
CA VAL A 305 -4.86 -23.94 -8.87
C VAL A 305 -4.74 -22.43 -8.54
N ILE A 306 -3.73 -21.74 -9.03
CA ILE A 306 -3.47 -20.31 -8.84
C ILE A 306 -3.84 -19.53 -10.10
N ALA A 307 -4.60 -18.45 -9.94
CA ALA A 307 -4.83 -17.49 -11.01
C ALA A 307 -4.73 -16.07 -10.45
N SER A 308 -3.92 -15.22 -11.06
CA SER A 308 -3.76 -13.81 -10.72
C SER A 308 -4.00 -12.97 -11.97
N ASN A 309 -4.93 -12.03 -11.89
CA ASN A 309 -5.09 -10.95 -12.84
C ASN A 309 -4.92 -9.63 -12.09
N TYR A 310 -3.68 -9.15 -12.05
CA TYR A 310 -3.30 -7.94 -11.37
C TYR A 310 -2.92 -6.87 -12.40
N HIS A 311 -3.49 -5.68 -12.23
CA HIS A 311 -3.08 -4.47 -12.95
C HIS A 311 -2.74 -3.41 -11.92
N GLY A 312 -1.47 -2.97 -11.88
CA GLY A 312 -1.00 -1.94 -10.96
C GLY A 312 -0.43 -0.71 -11.66
N PRO A 313 -1.19 0.01 -12.50
CA PRO A 313 -0.66 1.15 -13.24
C PRO A 313 -0.27 2.33 -12.35
N PHE A 314 0.71 3.12 -12.79
CA PHE A 314 1.03 4.42 -12.20
C PHE A 314 0.50 5.54 -13.08
N GLY A 315 0.09 6.66 -12.48
CA GLY A 315 -0.52 7.73 -13.25
C GLY A 315 -0.92 8.96 -12.47
N SER A 316 -1.53 9.88 -13.20
CA SER A 316 -2.04 11.16 -12.70
C SER A 316 -3.51 11.06 -12.33
N PHE A 317 -3.92 11.96 -11.45
CA PHE A 317 -5.31 12.12 -11.03
C PHE A 317 -5.84 13.48 -11.48
N ASP A 318 -7.13 13.55 -11.73
CA ASP A 318 -7.89 14.80 -11.92
C ASP A 318 -9.18 14.71 -11.09
N GLY A 319 -9.71 15.86 -10.67
CA GLY A 319 -10.91 15.95 -9.84
C GLY A 319 -10.66 16.51 -8.44
N LEU A 320 -11.56 16.18 -7.53
CA LEU A 320 -11.67 16.85 -6.23
C LEU A 320 -11.92 15.87 -5.09
N LEU A 321 -11.20 16.10 -3.98
CA LEU A 321 -11.48 15.50 -2.68
C LEU A 321 -11.95 16.57 -1.70
N ARG A 322 -12.87 16.23 -0.81
CA ARG A 322 -13.39 17.13 0.23
C ARG A 322 -13.29 16.45 1.59
N THR A 323 -12.99 17.23 2.62
CA THR A 323 -13.12 16.72 4.00
C THR A 323 -14.58 16.53 4.37
N PRO A 324 -14.92 15.61 5.30
CA PRO A 324 -16.31 15.36 5.69
C PRO A 324 -17.07 16.59 6.22
N ASP A 325 -16.36 17.54 6.82
CA ASP A 325 -16.91 18.81 7.28
C ASP A 325 -17.05 19.87 6.17
N GLY A 326 -16.60 19.55 4.94
CA GLY A 326 -16.59 20.45 3.78
C GLY A 326 -15.58 21.60 3.87
N ALA A 327 -14.79 21.70 4.94
CA ALA A 327 -13.91 22.84 5.21
C ALA A 327 -12.70 22.91 4.26
N GLU A 328 -12.21 21.75 3.81
CA GLU A 328 -11.10 21.64 2.90
C GLU A 328 -11.53 21.01 1.58
N LYS A 329 -11.00 21.56 0.48
CA LYS A 329 -11.18 21.08 -0.88
C LYS A 329 -9.81 20.92 -1.52
N ILE A 330 -9.49 19.70 -1.92
CA ILE A 330 -8.21 19.32 -2.49
C ILE A 330 -8.39 19.04 -3.97
N ASP A 331 -7.65 19.78 -4.78
CA ASP A 331 -7.48 19.51 -6.20
C ASP A 331 -6.37 18.49 -6.41
N VAL A 332 -6.71 17.34 -6.99
CA VAL A 332 -5.78 16.22 -7.10
C VAL A 332 -4.89 16.28 -8.35
N ARG A 333 -5.02 17.30 -9.21
CA ARG A 333 -4.20 17.45 -10.44
C ARG A 333 -2.70 17.54 -10.20
N LYS A 334 -2.29 17.92 -8.98
CA LYS A 334 -0.88 17.96 -8.57
C LYS A 334 -0.41 16.69 -7.87
N LEU A 335 -1.31 15.74 -7.65
CA LEU A 335 -0.98 14.46 -7.02
C LEU A 335 -0.65 13.44 -8.12
N TYR A 336 0.23 12.51 -7.77
CA TYR A 336 0.59 11.38 -8.61
C TYR A 336 0.54 10.12 -7.76
N GLY A 337 0.30 8.98 -8.40
CA GLY A 337 0.22 7.75 -7.64
C GLY A 337 -0.06 6.53 -8.50
N MET A 338 -0.86 5.64 -7.94
CA MET A 338 -1.05 4.30 -8.45
C MET A 338 -2.51 3.88 -8.30
N GLY A 339 -2.97 3.09 -9.27
CA GLY A 339 -4.16 2.29 -9.17
C GLY A 339 -3.83 0.81 -9.08
N GLU A 340 -4.75 0.03 -8.52
CA GLU A 340 -4.72 -1.42 -8.55
C GLU A 340 -6.12 -1.97 -8.85
N GLN A 341 -6.17 -2.88 -9.81
CA GLN A 341 -7.27 -3.82 -9.99
C GLN A 341 -6.71 -5.22 -9.70
N LYS A 342 -7.19 -5.85 -8.64
CA LYS A 342 -6.70 -7.15 -8.23
C LYS A 342 -7.77 -8.22 -8.34
N TYR A 343 -7.37 -9.32 -8.96
CA TYR A 343 -8.00 -10.60 -8.79
C TYR A 343 -6.93 -11.64 -8.49
N LEU A 344 -7.10 -12.38 -7.41
CA LEU A 344 -6.26 -13.52 -7.05
C LEU A 344 -7.13 -14.68 -6.60
N ARG A 345 -6.85 -15.87 -7.14
CA ARG A 345 -7.39 -17.16 -6.70
C ARG A 345 -6.23 -17.97 -6.13
N ALA A 346 -6.07 -18.02 -4.80
CA ALA A 346 -4.97 -18.71 -4.10
C ALA A 346 -5.22 -18.89 -2.60
#